data_AF-A0A3D1BM13-F1
#
_entry.id   AF-A0A3D1BM13-F1
#
_cell.length_a   1.000
_cell.length_b   1.000
_cell.length_c   1.000
_cell.angle_alpha   90.00
_cell.angle_beta   90.00
_cell.angle_gamma   90.00
#
_symmetry.space_group_name_H-M   'P 1'
#
loop_
_entity.id
_entity.type
_entity.pdbx_description
1 polymer ?
#
loop_
_entity_poly.entity_id
_entity_poly.type
_entity_poly.pdbx_seq_one_letter_code
_entity_poly.pdbx_strand_id
1 'polypeptide(L)' 'MSYITIIGAGTWGTTLAVLLSEKDYDVSLWVYEEDLCAEINRTGINSIY' A
#
# COMPACT_ATOMS: atom_id res chain seq x y z
N MET A 1 -6.40 9.96 13.32
CA MET A 1 -6.29 10.51 11.95
C MET A 1 -7.35 9.86 11.07
N SER A 2 -7.62 10.41 9.88
CA SER A 2 -8.61 9.88 8.94
C SER A 2 -8.15 8.60 8.25
N TYR A 3 -9.09 7.83 7.71
CA TYR A 3 -8.82 6.68 6.84
C TYR A 3 -8.59 7.13 5.39
N ILE A 4 -7.59 6.55 4.72
CA ILE A 4 -7.22 6.87 3.34
C ILE A 4 -7.06 5.57 2.54
N THR A 5 -7.75 5.48 1.40
CA THR A 5 -7.52 4.42 0.42
C THR A 5 -6.75 4.96 -0.78
N ILE A 6 -5.67 4.28 -1.15
CA ILE A 6 -4.88 4.55 -2.35
C ILE A 6 -5.24 3.48 -3.38
N ILE A 7 -5.76 3.91 -4.52
CA ILE A 7 -6.16 2.99 -5.60
C ILE A 7 -5.01 2.87 -6.60
N GLY A 8 -4.29 1.75 -6.53
CA GLY A 8 -3.20 1.39 -7.44
C GLY A 8 -1.87 1.22 -6.72
N ALA A 9 -1.33 0.00 -6.75
CA ALA A 9 -0.06 -0.38 -6.12
C ALA A 9 1.16 -0.22 -7.04
N GLY A 10 1.18 0.84 -7.85
CA GLY A 10 2.37 1.25 -8.59
C GLY A 10 3.44 1.84 -7.68
N THR A 11 4.60 2.22 -8.23
CA THR A 11 5.69 2.85 -7.48
C THR A 11 5.20 4.03 -6.63
N TRP A 12 4.48 4.99 -7.23
CA TRP A 12 3.98 6.16 -6.50
C TRP A 12 2.86 5.86 -5.51
N GLY A 13 1.97 4.90 -5.82
CA GLY A 13 0.92 4.50 -4.90
C GLY A 13 1.49 3.85 -3.63
N THR A 14 2.50 2.99 -3.81
CA THR A 14 3.24 2.36 -2.72
C THR A 14 4.01 3.40 -1.91
N THR A 15 4.72 4.33 -2.56
CA THR A 15 5.42 5.43 -1.87
C THR A 15 4.48 6.28 -1.02
N LEU A 16 3.31 6.65 -1.56
CA LEU A 16 2.30 7.41 -0.81
C LEU A 16 1.73 6.61 0.35
N ALA A 17 1.52 5.30 0.18
CA ALA A 17 1.01 4.44 1.24
C ALA A 17 1.95 4.42 2.44
N VAL A 18 3.25 4.24 2.18
CA VAL A 18 4.30 4.27 3.21
C VAL A 18 4.34 5.64 3.90
N LEU A 19 4.47 6.72 3.13
CA LEU A 19 4.56 8.08 3.67
C LEU A 19 3.34 8.47 4.55
N LEU A 20 2.13 8.06 4.15
CA LEU A 20 0.92 8.34 4.92
C LEU A 20 0.81 7.46 6.17
N SER A 21 1.26 6.20 6.10
CA SER A 21 1.32 5.33 7.28
C SER A 21 2.28 5.86 8.34
N GLU A 22 3.44 6.41 7.94
CA GLU A 22 4.41 7.06 8.85
C GLU A 22 3.86 8.33 9.52
N LYS A 23 2.77 8.90 9.00
CA LYS A 23 2.07 10.06 9.56
C LYS A 23 0.86 9.66 10.41
N ASP A 24 0.78 8.40 10.82
CA ASP A 24 -0.30 7.83 11.64
C ASP A 24 -1.70 7.86 10.99
N TYR A 25 -1.76 7.92 9.65
CA TYR A 25 -3.03 7.67 8.95
C TYR A 25 -3.32 6.18 8.86
N ASP A 26 -4.60 5.82 8.91
CA ASP A 26 -5.05 4.48 8.59
C ASP A 26 -5.13 4.33 7.06
N VAL A 27 -4.24 3.54 6.48
CA VAL A 27 -4.02 3.47 5.03
C VAL A 27 -4.34 2.08 4.50
N SER A 28 -5.12 2.04 3.43
CA SER A 28 -5.28 0.83 2.61
C SER A 28 -4.74 1.06 1.20
N LEU A 29 -3.88 0.17 0.73
CA LEU A 29 -3.37 0.15 -0.64
C LEU A 29 -4.13 -0.91 -1.44
N TRP A 30 -4.89 -0.47 -2.45
CA TRP A 30 -5.55 -1.40 -3.38
C TRP A 30 -4.56 -1.86 -4.45
N VAL A 31 -4.45 -3.18 -4.57
CA VAL A 31 -3.62 -3.91 -5.52
C VAL A 31 -4.59 -4.70 -6.41
N TYR A 32 -4.39 -4.68 -7.73
CA TYR A 32 -5.26 -5.41 -8.65
C TYR A 32 -5.00 -6.92 -8.59
N GLU A 33 -3.73 -7.30 -8.50
CA GLU A 33 -3.27 -8.68 -8.45
C GLU A 33 -3.37 -9.25 -7.02
N GLU A 34 -4.24 -10.25 -6.82
CA GLU A 34 -4.49 -10.85 -5.49
C GLU A 34 -3.23 -11.48 -4.88
N ASP A 35 -2.41 -12.16 -5.67
CA ASP A 35 -1.17 -12.78 -5.21
C ASP A 35 -0.16 -11.74 -4.69
N LEU A 36 -0.04 -10.60 -5.38
CA LEU A 36 0.80 -9.48 -4.96
C LEU A 36 0.25 -8.84 -3.68
N CYS A 37 -1.06 -8.67 -3.58
CA CYS A 37 -1.71 -8.20 -2.35
C CYS A 37 -1.41 -9.11 -1.16
N ALA A 38 -1.51 -10.44 -1.34
CA ALA A 38 -1.19 -11.41 -0.31
C ALA A 38 0.30 -11.40 0.07
N GLU A 39 1.19 -11.24 -0.91
CA GLU A 39 2.62 -11.07 -0.65
C GLU A 39 2.90 -9.81 0.18
N ILE A 40 2.41 -8.65 -0.26
CA ILE A 40 2.59 -7.36 0.43
C ILE A 40 2.08 -7.45 1.87
N ASN A 41 0.91 -8.05 2.11
CA ASN A 41 0.37 -8.19 3.46
C ASN A 41 1.24 -9.09 4.36
N ARG A 42 1.94 -10.07 3.78
CA ARG A 42 2.83 -10.98 4.52
C ARG A 42 4.21 -10.39 4.76
N THR A 43 4.75 -9.66 3.80
CA THR A 43 6.16 -9.22 3.79
C THR A 43 6.33 -7.73 4.09
N GLY A 44 5.29 -6.93 3.90
CA GLY A 44 5.37 -5.47 3.88
C GLY A 44 6.07 -4.91 2.65
N ILE A 45 6.34 -5.73 1.62
CA ILE A 45 7.15 -5.37 0.45
C ILE A 45 6.33 -5.56 -0.82
N ASN A 46 6.29 -4.53 -1.66
CA ASN A 46 5.79 -4.63 -3.04
C ASN A 46 6.92 -5.17 -3.92
N SER A 47 6.91 -6.47 -4.23
CA SER A 47 8.01 -7.14 -4.94
C SER A 47 8.22 -6.66 -6.39
N ILE A 48 7.24 -5.94 -6.95
CA ILE A 48 7.29 -5.41 -8.32
C ILE A 48 8.02 -4.05 -8.39
N TYR A 49 8.08 -3.28 -7.30
CA TYR A 49 8.59 -1.89 -7.28
C TYR A 49 9.46 -1.59 -6.06
#